data_AF-D6LDQ6-F1
#
_entry.id   AF-D6LDQ6-F1
#
_cell.length_a   1.000
_cell.length_b   1.000
_cell.length_c   1.000
_cell.angle_alpha   90.00
_cell.angle_beta   90.00
_cell.angle_gamma   90.00
#
_symmetry.space_group_name_H-M   'P 1'
#
loop_
_entity.id
_entity.type
_entity.pdbx_description
1 polymer ?
#
loop_
_entity_poly.entity_id
_entity_poly.type
_entity_poly.pdbx_seq_one_letter_code
_entity_poly.pdbx_strand_id
1 'polypeptide(L)'
;MTIEEREMILNLTYLELAEKFKNEPRKVIKFLQDEQKKDIGNDTKYIIEILITLIMIIIEDYYLEDDSFNELLVELAYDKRHRQHEDLAFLLEKKHSPKLINCVYDLAVMELNYMKEDEFFNIARKCTYALGYTNTPKAKEKLELLAKNENELIREYAIKQLNRHDFTDKDVEEQD
;
A
#
# COMPACT_ATOMS: atom_id res chain seq x y z
N MET A 1 16.25 1.63 -17.13
CA MET A 1 16.03 3.09 -17.24
C MET A 1 17.28 3.75 -17.83
N THR A 2 17.14 4.67 -18.79
CA THR A 2 18.26 5.45 -19.37
C THR A 2 18.71 6.58 -18.44
N ILE A 3 19.84 7.24 -18.77
CA ILE A 3 20.31 8.44 -18.03
C ILE A 3 19.28 9.57 -18.14
N GLU A 4 18.76 9.83 -19.34
CA GLU A 4 17.75 10.86 -19.59
C GLU A 4 16.45 10.58 -18.82
N GLU A 5 16.00 9.33 -18.78
CA GLU A 5 14.82 8.94 -18.01
C GLU A 5 15.05 9.15 -16.51
N ARG A 6 16.25 8.83 -16.02
CA ARG A 6 16.63 9.05 -14.61
C ARG A 6 16.65 10.53 -14.26
N GLU A 7 17.24 11.37 -15.10
CA GLU A 7 17.24 12.82 -14.93
C GLU A 7 15.82 13.39 -14.95
N MET A 8 14.95 12.90 -15.85
CA MET A 8 13.56 13.32 -15.88
C MET A 8 12.81 12.96 -14.59
N ILE A 9 12.98 11.74 -14.06
CA ILE A 9 12.36 11.32 -12.78
C ILE A 9 12.79 12.22 -11.62
N LEU A 10 14.03 12.70 -11.63
CA LEU A 10 14.56 13.57 -10.57
C LEU A 10 14.13 15.04 -10.69
N ASN A 11 13.76 15.50 -11.89
CA ASN A 11 13.53 16.92 -12.17
C ASN A 11 12.06 17.29 -12.36
N LEU A 12 11.18 16.34 -12.66
CA LEU A 12 9.75 16.59 -12.84
C LEU A 12 8.97 16.40 -11.54
N THR A 13 7.87 17.13 -11.41
CA THR A 13 6.92 16.95 -10.31
C THR A 13 6.17 15.63 -10.46
N TYR A 14 5.61 15.11 -9.37
CA TYR A 14 4.74 13.93 -9.41
C TYR A 14 3.55 14.10 -10.36
N LEU A 15 2.97 15.31 -10.44
CA LEU A 15 1.86 15.59 -11.35
C LEU A 15 2.28 15.45 -12.81
N GLU A 16 3.42 16.02 -13.19
CA GLU A 16 3.95 15.91 -14.55
C GLU A 16 4.33 14.47 -14.89
N LEU A 17 4.93 13.75 -13.95
CA LEU A 17 5.27 12.34 -14.11
C LEU A 17 4.02 11.45 -14.24
N ALA A 18 3.01 11.66 -13.39
CA ALA A 18 1.77 10.91 -13.43
C ALA A 18 1.05 11.15 -14.76
N GLU A 19 0.90 12.40 -15.19
CA GLU A 19 0.28 12.73 -16.47
C GLU A 19 1.05 12.12 -17.66
N LYS A 20 2.39 12.05 -17.57
CA LYS A 20 3.23 11.42 -18.59
C LYS A 20 3.06 9.90 -18.64
N PHE A 21 2.96 9.24 -17.48
CA PHE A 21 3.01 7.78 -17.38
C PHE A 21 1.66 7.11 -17.13
N LYS A 22 0.56 7.87 -16.99
CA LYS A 22 -0.77 7.33 -16.71
C LYS A 22 -1.22 6.26 -17.70
N ASN A 23 -0.77 6.30 -18.96
CA ASN A 23 -1.13 5.28 -19.95
C ASN A 23 -0.07 4.17 -20.11
N GLU A 24 1.05 4.27 -19.41
CA GLU A 24 2.18 3.34 -19.47
C GLU A 24 2.72 2.95 -18.08
N PRO A 25 1.88 2.58 -17.09
CA PRO A 25 2.34 2.30 -15.72
C PRO A 25 3.39 1.18 -15.66
N ARG A 26 3.30 0.20 -16.56
CA ARG A 26 4.28 -0.89 -16.69
C ARG A 26 5.71 -0.40 -16.98
N LYS A 27 5.85 0.76 -17.63
CA LYS A 27 7.16 1.37 -17.86
C LYS A 27 7.78 1.88 -16.56
N VAL A 28 6.97 2.49 -15.69
CA VAL A 28 7.41 2.95 -14.35
C VAL A 28 7.76 1.76 -13.46
N ILE A 29 6.96 0.69 -13.47
CA ILE A 29 7.27 -0.56 -12.75
C ILE A 29 8.61 -1.13 -13.20
N LYS A 30 8.87 -1.15 -14.51
CA LYS A 30 10.17 -1.58 -15.04
C LYS A 30 11.32 -0.69 -14.56
N PHE A 31 11.12 0.62 -14.45
CA PHE A 31 12.13 1.51 -13.88
C PHE A 31 12.43 1.17 -12.43
N LEU A 32 11.40 0.91 -11.62
CA LEU A 32 11.56 0.51 -10.22
C LEU A 32 12.40 -0.77 -10.12
N GLN A 33 12.04 -1.79 -10.89
CA GLN A 33 12.76 -3.06 -10.94
C GLN A 33 14.21 -2.92 -11.41
N ASP A 34 14.47 -2.01 -12.36
CA ASP A 34 15.83 -1.72 -12.83
C ASP A 34 16.67 -1.02 -11.75
N GLU A 35 16.10 -0.08 -11.00
CA GLU A 35 16.81 0.62 -9.91
C GLU A 35 17.05 -0.29 -8.70
N GLN A 36 16.09 -1.15 -8.36
CA GLN A 36 16.23 -2.13 -7.27
C GLN A 36 17.36 -3.15 -7.48
N LYS A 37 17.82 -3.36 -8.72
CA LYS A 37 18.95 -4.25 -9.06
C LYS A 37 20.32 -3.59 -8.88
N LYS A 38 20.38 -2.28 -8.70
CA LYS A 38 21.64 -1.54 -8.55
C LYS A 38 22.13 -1.57 -7.10
N ASP A 39 23.43 -1.39 -6.91
CA ASP A 39 23.98 -1.16 -5.58
C ASP A 39 23.32 0.07 -4.93
N ILE A 40 22.97 -0.08 -3.66
CA ILE A 40 22.20 0.91 -2.90
C ILE A 40 23.11 2.09 -2.53
N GLY A 41 23.17 3.08 -3.41
CA GLY A 41 23.61 4.44 -3.10
C GLY A 41 22.44 5.34 -2.69
N ASN A 42 22.73 6.51 -2.11
CA ASN A 42 21.70 7.47 -1.69
C ASN A 42 20.76 7.87 -2.84
N ASP A 43 21.30 8.14 -4.03
CA ASP A 43 20.50 8.51 -5.20
C ASP A 43 19.59 7.36 -5.67
N THR A 44 20.08 6.12 -5.62
CA THR A 44 19.29 4.93 -5.97
C THR A 44 18.11 4.78 -5.01
N LYS A 45 18.35 4.95 -3.69
CA LYS A 45 17.27 4.89 -2.69
C LYS A 45 16.22 5.97 -2.92
N TYR A 46 16.65 7.21 -3.17
CA TYR A 46 15.73 8.32 -3.39
C TYR A 46 14.87 8.11 -4.64
N ILE A 47 15.46 7.62 -5.73
CA ILE A 47 14.71 7.31 -6.96
C ILE A 47 13.72 6.16 -6.75
N ILE A 48 14.11 5.11 -6.02
CA ILE A 48 13.19 4.02 -5.67
C ILE A 48 11.98 4.57 -4.93
N GLU A 49 12.18 5.47 -3.96
CA GLU A 49 11.08 6.12 -3.24
C GLU A 49 10.18 6.92 -4.19
N ILE A 50 10.75 7.76 -5.09
CA ILE A 50 9.98 8.51 -6.09
C ILE A 50 9.16 7.56 -6.99
N LEU A 51 9.77 6.48 -7.48
CA LEU A 51 9.10 5.56 -8.39
C LEU A 51 7.94 4.82 -7.69
N ILE A 52 8.11 4.43 -6.43
CA ILE A 52 7.04 3.81 -5.63
C ILE A 52 5.90 4.81 -5.42
N THR A 53 6.20 6.05 -4.99
CA THR A 53 5.18 7.10 -4.84
C THR A 53 4.44 7.37 -6.15
N LEU A 54 5.17 7.47 -7.27
CA LEU A 54 4.59 7.69 -8.59
C LEU A 54 3.68 6.54 -9.02
N ILE A 55 4.09 5.28 -8.80
CA ILE A 55 3.26 4.11 -9.08
C ILE A 55 1.96 4.18 -8.27
N MET A 56 2.03 4.50 -6.98
CA MET A 56 0.84 4.62 -6.12
C MET A 56 -0.10 5.72 -6.61
N ILE A 57 0.42 6.89 -6.99
CA ILE A 57 -0.38 7.99 -7.55
C ILE A 57 -1.08 7.54 -8.85
N ILE A 58 -0.35 6.88 -9.75
CA ILE A 58 -0.94 6.41 -11.01
C ILE A 58 -2.05 5.38 -10.75
N ILE A 59 -1.82 4.44 -9.82
CA ILE A 59 -2.84 3.46 -9.45
C ILE A 59 -4.06 4.18 -8.86
N GLU A 60 -3.85 5.08 -7.90
CA GLU A 60 -4.92 5.81 -7.24
C GLU A 60 -5.79 6.60 -8.22
N ASP A 61 -5.17 7.38 -9.12
CA ASP A 61 -5.88 8.33 -9.97
C ASP A 61 -6.51 7.69 -11.22
N TYR A 62 -5.92 6.59 -11.72
CA TYR A 62 -6.29 6.04 -13.03
C TYR A 62 -6.66 4.55 -13.02
N TYR A 63 -6.26 3.79 -12.00
CA TYR A 63 -6.38 2.32 -11.99
C TYR A 63 -6.85 1.74 -10.65
N LEU A 64 -7.56 2.52 -9.83
CA LEU A 64 -7.92 2.11 -8.46
C LEU A 64 -8.70 0.78 -8.44
N GLU A 65 -9.62 0.61 -9.39
CA GLU A 65 -10.46 -0.58 -9.55
C GLU A 65 -9.76 -1.73 -10.32
N ASP A 66 -8.57 -1.48 -10.89
CA ASP A 66 -7.83 -2.49 -11.64
C ASP A 66 -7.09 -3.43 -10.68
N ASP A 67 -7.48 -4.70 -10.68
CA ASP A 67 -6.86 -5.72 -9.84
C ASP A 67 -5.54 -6.26 -10.41
N SER A 68 -5.16 -5.90 -11.64
CA SER A 68 -3.88 -6.34 -12.22
C SER A 68 -2.66 -5.77 -11.51
N PHE A 69 -2.84 -4.76 -10.64
CA PHE A 69 -1.80 -4.21 -9.78
C PHE A 69 -1.74 -4.85 -8.38
N ASN A 70 -2.66 -5.76 -8.02
CA ASN A 70 -2.71 -6.31 -6.67
C ASN A 70 -1.41 -7.02 -6.28
N GLU A 71 -0.84 -7.81 -7.18
CA GLU A 71 0.44 -8.50 -6.94
C GLU A 71 1.56 -7.51 -6.62
N LEU A 72 1.67 -6.42 -7.39
CA LEU A 72 2.65 -5.36 -7.12
C LEU A 72 2.41 -4.67 -5.76
N LEU A 73 1.15 -4.38 -5.41
CA LEU A 73 0.82 -3.77 -4.11
C LEU A 73 1.21 -4.69 -2.94
N VAL A 74 1.02 -6.01 -3.11
CA VAL A 74 1.48 -7.02 -2.15
C VAL A 74 3.00 -7.02 -2.04
N GLU A 75 3.72 -7.03 -3.16
CA GLU A 75 5.19 -6.95 -3.16
C GLU A 75 5.70 -5.70 -2.41
N LEU A 76 5.11 -4.54 -2.67
CA LEU A 76 5.45 -3.29 -2.01
C LEU A 76 5.11 -3.31 -0.51
N ALA A 77 4.02 -3.97 -0.11
CA ALA A 77 3.66 -4.06 1.32
C ALA A 77 4.69 -4.84 2.14
N TYR A 78 5.37 -5.82 1.53
CA TYR A 78 6.38 -6.63 2.19
C TYR A 78 7.81 -6.11 1.99
N ASP A 79 8.04 -5.13 1.11
CA ASP A 79 9.36 -4.58 0.83
C ASP A 79 9.81 -3.56 1.88
N LYS A 80 10.47 -4.06 2.93
CA LYS A 80 11.03 -3.24 4.02
C LYS A 80 12.19 -2.32 3.58
N ARG A 81 12.61 -2.30 2.31
CA ARG A 81 13.68 -1.42 1.80
C ARG A 81 13.22 0.03 1.58
N HIS A 82 11.92 0.30 1.57
CA HIS A 82 11.36 1.65 1.45
C HIS A 82 10.56 2.07 2.69
N ARG A 83 10.21 3.36 2.75
CA ARG A 83 9.45 3.96 3.86
C ARG A 83 8.00 4.36 3.50
N GLN A 84 7.57 4.03 2.29
CA GLN A 84 6.26 4.38 1.71
C GLN A 84 5.06 3.55 2.23
N HIS A 85 5.22 2.80 3.31
CA HIS A 85 4.17 1.87 3.78
C HIS A 85 2.91 2.58 4.28
N GLU A 86 3.00 3.83 4.74
CA GLU A 86 1.81 4.61 5.15
C GLU A 86 0.99 5.07 3.95
N ASP A 87 1.64 5.56 2.90
CA ASP A 87 0.99 5.92 1.65
C ASP A 87 0.39 4.67 0.98
N LEU A 88 1.08 3.54 1.05
CA LEU A 88 0.55 2.27 0.58
C LEU A 88 -0.69 1.84 1.39
N ALA A 89 -0.67 1.96 2.72
CA ALA A 89 -1.83 1.67 3.55
C ALA A 89 -3.02 2.59 3.21
N PHE A 90 -2.77 3.84 2.84
CA PHE A 90 -3.80 4.76 2.38
C PHE A 90 -4.39 4.36 1.02
N LEU A 91 -3.56 3.93 0.06
CA LEU A 91 -4.02 3.40 -1.21
C LEU A 91 -4.87 2.13 -1.02
N LEU A 92 -4.43 1.23 -0.13
CA LEU A 92 -5.17 0.02 0.23
C LEU A 92 -6.51 0.35 0.92
N GLU A 93 -6.58 1.40 1.74
CA GLU A 93 -7.83 1.92 2.30
C GLU A 93 -8.80 2.38 1.20
N LYS A 94 -8.29 3.13 0.20
CA LYS A 94 -9.11 3.59 -0.93
C LYS A 94 -9.59 2.44 -1.80
N LYS A 95 -8.73 1.46 -2.07
CA LYS A 95 -9.04 0.31 -2.94
C LYS A 95 -9.91 -0.74 -2.24
N HIS A 96 -9.71 -0.96 -0.93
CA HIS A 96 -10.44 -1.89 -0.06
C HIS A 96 -10.82 -3.25 -0.70
N SER A 97 -9.93 -3.76 -1.56
CA SER A 97 -10.21 -4.96 -2.37
C SER A 97 -10.26 -6.21 -1.49
N PRO A 98 -11.29 -7.07 -1.62
CA PRO A 98 -11.37 -8.33 -0.88
C PRO A 98 -10.20 -9.28 -1.19
N LYS A 99 -9.51 -9.10 -2.33
CA LYS A 99 -8.31 -9.89 -2.69
C LYS A 99 -7.06 -9.48 -1.91
N LEU A 100 -7.09 -8.37 -1.17
CA LEU A 100 -5.95 -7.82 -0.45
C LEU A 100 -6.10 -7.94 1.08
N ILE A 101 -7.14 -8.61 1.59
CA ILE A 101 -7.44 -8.72 3.03
C ILE A 101 -6.23 -9.20 3.86
N ASN A 102 -5.56 -10.27 3.41
CA ASN A 102 -4.40 -10.82 4.12
C ASN A 102 -3.23 -9.81 4.11
N CYS A 103 -2.89 -9.26 2.95
CA CYS A 103 -1.87 -8.21 2.83
C CYS A 103 -2.16 -6.99 3.72
N VAL A 104 -3.40 -6.53 3.77
CA VAL A 104 -3.83 -5.40 4.60
C VAL A 104 -3.69 -5.74 6.09
N TYR A 105 -4.09 -6.93 6.50
CA TYR A 105 -3.94 -7.39 7.88
C TYR A 105 -2.46 -7.51 8.28
N ASP A 106 -1.65 -8.13 7.44
CA ASP A 106 -0.22 -8.34 7.70
C ASP A 106 0.51 -7.00 7.80
N LEU A 107 0.15 -6.02 6.96
CA LEU A 107 0.66 -4.66 7.05
C LEU A 107 0.22 -3.96 8.36
N ALA A 108 -0.99 -4.21 8.86
CA ALA A 108 -1.50 -3.61 10.10
C ALA A 108 -0.72 -4.04 11.35
N VAL A 109 -0.16 -5.25 11.34
CA VAL A 109 0.62 -5.82 12.46
C VAL A 109 2.13 -5.79 12.20
N MET A 110 2.57 -5.20 11.09
CA MET A 110 3.97 -5.20 10.70
C MET A 110 4.79 -4.26 11.57
N GLU A 111 5.87 -4.77 12.15
CA GLU A 111 6.87 -3.95 12.83
C GLU A 111 7.90 -3.40 11.83
N LEU A 112 7.91 -2.09 11.65
CA LEU A 112 8.90 -1.37 10.84
C LEU A 112 9.76 -0.49 11.74
N ASN A 113 11.08 -0.52 11.52
CA ASN A 113 12.06 0.17 12.38
C ASN A 113 11.81 1.68 12.53
N TYR A 114 11.17 2.29 11.55
CA TYR A 114 10.86 3.72 11.53
C TYR A 114 9.50 4.08 12.13
N MET A 115 8.72 3.12 12.61
CA MET A 115 7.45 3.34 13.32
C MET A 115 7.62 3.47 14.83
N LYS A 116 8.84 3.38 15.37
CA LYS A 116 9.07 3.44 16.83
C LYS A 116 8.55 4.73 17.47
N GLU A 117 8.41 5.79 16.68
CA GLU A 117 7.92 7.11 17.10
C GLU A 117 6.50 7.39 16.57
N ASP A 118 5.84 6.41 15.92
CA ASP A 118 4.46 6.56 15.45
C ASP A 118 3.48 6.38 16.60
N GLU A 119 3.19 7.49 17.29
CA GLU A 119 2.25 7.53 18.41
C GLU A 119 0.82 7.15 18.03
N PHE A 120 0.45 7.26 16.74
CA PHE A 120 -0.91 7.07 16.25
C PHE A 120 -1.13 5.76 15.49
N PHE A 121 -0.07 4.97 15.27
CA PHE A 121 -0.12 3.72 14.50
C PHE A 121 -0.87 3.90 13.18
N ASN A 122 -0.51 4.94 12.41
CA ASN A 122 -1.31 5.39 11.26
C ASN A 122 -1.48 4.32 10.19
N ILE A 123 -0.48 3.46 10.01
CA ILE A 123 -0.56 2.30 9.10
C ILE A 123 -1.62 1.32 9.59
N ALA A 124 -1.56 0.89 10.85
CA ALA A 124 -2.58 0.01 11.42
C ALA A 124 -3.98 0.64 11.38
N ARG A 125 -4.09 1.94 11.67
CA ARG A 125 -5.34 2.69 11.54
C ARG A 125 -5.91 2.60 10.13
N LYS A 126 -5.13 2.93 9.09
CA LYS A 126 -5.57 2.88 7.69
C LYS A 126 -5.95 1.46 7.28
N CYS A 127 -5.16 0.46 7.67
CA CYS A 127 -5.47 -0.94 7.41
C CYS A 127 -6.77 -1.41 8.07
N THR A 128 -7.06 -1.02 9.32
CA THR A 128 -8.36 -1.36 9.96
C THR A 128 -9.53 -0.74 9.18
N TYR A 129 -9.38 0.49 8.70
CA TYR A 129 -10.38 1.16 7.87
C TYR A 129 -10.57 0.44 6.53
N ALA A 130 -9.48 0.04 5.88
CA ALA A 130 -9.52 -0.77 4.66
C ALA A 130 -10.33 -2.06 4.87
N LEU A 131 -10.05 -2.81 5.94
CA LEU A 131 -10.81 -4.03 6.29
C LEU A 131 -12.29 -3.74 6.58
N GLY A 132 -12.59 -2.61 7.26
CA GLY A 132 -13.97 -2.18 7.49
C GLY A 132 -14.72 -1.90 6.18
N TYR A 133 -14.09 -1.17 5.26
CA TYR A 133 -14.66 -0.84 3.95
C TYR A 133 -14.78 -2.03 3.01
N THR A 134 -13.90 -3.03 3.12
CA THR A 134 -14.03 -4.30 2.40
C THR A 134 -15.32 -5.04 2.79
N ASN A 135 -15.76 -4.92 4.05
CA ASN A 135 -17.09 -5.33 4.53
C ASN A 135 -17.50 -6.79 4.22
N THR A 136 -16.54 -7.72 4.14
CA THR A 136 -16.82 -9.17 4.01
C THR A 136 -16.58 -9.93 5.32
N PRO A 137 -17.10 -11.18 5.47
CA PRO A 137 -16.80 -12.04 6.60
C PRO A 137 -15.30 -12.26 6.85
N LYS A 138 -14.49 -12.48 5.81
CA LYS A 138 -13.03 -12.60 5.96
C LYS A 138 -12.41 -11.33 6.54
N ALA A 139 -12.86 -10.14 6.11
CA ALA A 139 -12.35 -8.88 6.64
C ALA A 139 -12.74 -8.70 8.12
N LYS A 140 -13.95 -9.12 8.50
CA LYS A 140 -14.41 -9.18 9.89
C LYS A 140 -13.49 -10.03 10.76
N GLU A 141 -13.15 -11.24 10.32
CA GLU A 141 -12.26 -12.14 11.05
C GLU A 141 -10.90 -11.47 11.35
N LYS A 142 -10.32 -10.76 10.39
CA LYS A 142 -9.08 -10.00 10.59
C LYS A 142 -9.24 -8.86 11.60
N LEU A 143 -10.36 -8.13 11.55
CA LEU A 143 -10.67 -7.10 12.55
C LEU A 143 -10.87 -7.70 13.95
N GLU A 144 -11.48 -8.87 14.08
CA GLU A 144 -11.64 -9.56 15.37
C GLU A 144 -10.29 -10.02 15.96
N LEU A 145 -9.31 -10.35 15.11
CA LEU A 145 -7.92 -10.58 15.54
C LEU A 145 -7.26 -9.29 16.02
N LEU A 146 -7.40 -8.19 15.27
CA LEU A 146 -6.86 -6.88 15.65
C LEU A 146 -7.51 -6.32 16.93
N ALA A 147 -8.78 -6.64 17.18
CA ALA A 147 -9.50 -6.28 18.41
C ALA A 147 -8.95 -7.00 19.66
N LYS A 148 -8.02 -7.95 19.50
CA LYS A 148 -7.29 -8.62 20.59
C LYS A 148 -5.83 -8.19 20.67
N ASN A 149 -5.41 -7.20 19.89
CA ASN A 149 -4.03 -6.72 19.88
C ASN A 149 -3.65 -6.12 21.25
N GLU A 150 -2.39 -6.33 21.65
CA GLU A 150 -1.82 -5.82 22.90
C GLU A 150 -1.82 -4.28 22.91
N ASN A 151 -1.57 -3.66 21.75
CA ASN A 151 -1.65 -2.22 21.58
C ASN A 151 -3.10 -1.73 21.64
N GLU A 152 -3.35 -0.80 22.57
CA GLU A 152 -4.68 -0.25 22.82
C GLU A 152 -5.26 0.52 21.63
N LEU A 153 -4.46 1.34 20.95
CA LEU A 153 -4.94 2.11 19.81
C LEU A 153 -5.33 1.22 18.63
N ILE A 154 -4.51 0.22 18.29
CA ILE A 154 -4.84 -0.74 17.22
C ILE A 154 -6.15 -1.47 17.54
N ARG A 155 -6.30 -1.91 18.78
CA ARG A 155 -7.52 -2.57 19.26
C ARG A 155 -8.74 -1.67 19.15
N GLU A 156 -8.64 -0.40 19.55
CA GLU A 156 -9.73 0.58 19.44
C GLU A 156 -10.14 0.84 17.99
N TYR A 157 -9.18 0.98 17.07
CA TYR A 157 -9.47 1.15 15.66
C TYR A 157 -10.23 -0.05 15.08
N ALA A 158 -9.83 -1.27 15.45
CA ALA A 158 -10.51 -2.48 15.02
C ALA A 158 -11.95 -2.56 15.54
N ILE A 159 -12.15 -2.33 16.85
CA ILE A 159 -13.49 -2.32 17.48
C ILE A 159 -14.40 -1.27 16.83
N LYS A 160 -13.85 -0.09 16.52
CA LYS A 160 -14.61 0.97 15.84
C LYS A 160 -15.15 0.52 14.49
N GLN A 161 -14.36 -0.20 13.70
CA GLN A 161 -14.79 -0.70 12.39
C GLN A 161 -15.76 -1.87 12.51
N LEU A 162 -15.54 -2.78 13.48
CA LEU A 162 -16.50 -3.85 13.81
C LEU A 162 -17.89 -3.32 14.17
N ASN A 163 -17.98 -2.17 14.85
CA ASN A 163 -19.24 -1.56 15.22
C ASN A 163 -19.87 -0.70 14.10
N ARG A 164 -19.10 -0.34 13.07
CA ARG A 164 -19.54 0.53 11.98
C ARG A 164 -20.13 -0.25 10.79
N HIS A 165 -19.68 -1.47 10.61
CA HIS A 165 -19.95 -2.30 9.43
C HIS A 165 -20.69 -3.59 9.80
N ASP A 166 -21.50 -4.12 8.88
CA ASP A 166 -22.32 -5.31 9.11
C ASP A 166 -21.70 -6.61 8.56
N PHE A 167 -20.68 -6.48 7.70
CA PHE A 167 -19.89 -7.56 7.10
C PHE A 167 -20.72 -8.52 6.25
N THR A 168 -21.61 -7.97 5.45
CA THR A 168 -22.57 -8.73 4.64
C THR A 168 -22.13 -8.95 3.19
N ASP A 169 -21.06 -8.29 2.74
CA ASP A 169 -20.56 -8.46 1.38
C ASP A 169 -19.92 -9.84 1.18
N LYS A 170 -20.07 -10.39 -0.03
CA LYS A 170 -19.56 -11.73 -0.33
C LYS A 170 -18.05 -11.73 -0.41
N ASP A 171 -17.44 -12.74 0.20
CA ASP A 171 -16.03 -13.03 -0.05
C ASP A 171 -15.80 -13.35 -1.53
N VAL A 172 -14.65 -12.92 -2.05
CA VAL A 172 -14.15 -13.33 -3.36
C VAL A 172 -13.19 -14.50 -3.13
N GLU A 173 -13.31 -15.56 -3.93
CA GLU A 173 -12.36 -16.69 -3.88
C GLU A 173 -10.96 -16.15 -4.18
N GLU A 174 -10.00 -16.48 -3.31
CA GLU A 174 -8.58 -16.27 -3.58
C GLU A 174 -8.24 -17.16 -4.79
N GLN A 175 -7.69 -16.58 -5.85
CA GLN A 175 -7.06 -17.42 -6.88
C GLN A 175 -5.80 -17.99 -6.25
N ASP A 176 -5.83 -19.31 -6.00
CA ASP A 176 -4.69 -20.11 -5.55
C ASP A 176 -3.43 -19.92 -6.43
#